data_AF-A0A1Y2WWI5-F1
#
_entry.id   AF-A0A1Y2WWI5-F1
#
_cell.length_a   1.000
_cell.length_b   1.000
_cell.length_c   1.000
_cell.angle_alpha   90.00
_cell.angle_beta   90.00
_cell.angle_gamma   90.00
#
_symmetry.space_group_name_H-M   'P 1'
#
loop_
_entity.id
_entity.type
_entity.pdbx_description
1 polymer ?
#
loop_
_entity_poly.entity_id
_entity_poly.type
_entity_poly.pdbx_seq_one_letter_code
_entity_poly.pdbx_strand_id
1 'polypeptide(L)'
;MGRKYCAEHLRCQTPGCGRPKLDGSIHCAHHTCRERGCNISSGEFDFCLNHRCEWEEGCEHPRSGDRYCLLHSCRSEGCPECVNDTGIFCDAHACSRDGCKVEAKPCLENKCYEHWKEDIEMCVRAEWGDEKRGLTQRLSERDHQIQEQDRRIREQYDHIWRLQSGYRN
;
A
#
# COMPACT_ATOMS: atom_id res chain seq x y z
N MET A 1 8.23 -13.80 -65.40
CA MET A 1 8.98 -14.13 -64.17
C MET A 1 8.12 -15.03 -63.30
N GLY A 2 8.43 -16.32 -63.23
CA GLY A 2 7.65 -17.31 -62.49
C GLY A 2 7.85 -17.19 -60.97
N ARG A 3 6.78 -17.38 -60.19
CA ARG A 3 6.85 -17.43 -58.73
C ARG A 3 7.80 -18.56 -58.32
N LYS A 4 8.86 -18.26 -57.55
CA LYS A 4 9.89 -19.22 -57.12
C LYS A 4 9.39 -20.28 -56.13
N TYR A 5 8.14 -20.18 -55.67
CA TYR A 5 7.55 -21.02 -54.65
C TYR A 5 6.11 -21.38 -55.03
N CYS A 6 5.70 -22.63 -54.79
CA CYS A 6 4.32 -23.07 -55.02
C CYS A 6 3.35 -22.40 -54.01
N ALA A 7 2.04 -22.42 -54.30
CA ALA A 7 1.03 -21.76 -53.46
C ALA A 7 1.03 -22.25 -52.00
N GLU A 8 1.44 -23.49 -51.75
CA GLU A 8 1.54 -24.08 -50.41
C GLU A 8 2.69 -23.48 -49.59
N HIS A 9 3.84 -23.22 -50.24
CA HIS A 9 4.97 -22.55 -49.59
C HIS A 9 4.65 -21.10 -49.20
N LEU A 10 3.65 -20.48 -49.82
CA LEU A 10 3.16 -19.14 -49.50
C LEU A 10 2.11 -19.11 -48.38
N ARG A 11 1.59 -20.27 -47.92
CA ARG A 11 0.54 -20.35 -46.89
C ARG A 11 1.10 -20.53 -45.50
N CYS A 12 0.42 -19.98 -44.50
CA CYS A 12 0.73 -20.11 -43.08
C CYS A 12 0.90 -21.57 -42.66
N GLN A 13 1.90 -21.87 -41.84
CA GLN A 13 2.15 -23.24 -41.36
C GLN A 13 1.18 -23.69 -40.25
N THR A 14 0.42 -22.77 -39.64
CA THR A 14 -0.56 -23.13 -38.61
C THR A 14 -1.65 -24.04 -39.22
N PRO A 15 -1.93 -25.22 -38.64
CA PRO A 15 -2.93 -26.15 -39.17
C PRO A 15 -4.29 -25.47 -39.39
N GLY A 16 -4.89 -25.70 -40.56
CA GLY A 16 -6.18 -25.09 -40.92
C GLY A 16 -6.12 -23.62 -41.37
N CYS A 17 -4.94 -22.96 -41.35
CA CYS A 17 -4.81 -21.58 -41.77
C CYS A 17 -4.51 -21.45 -43.27
N GLY A 18 -5.45 -20.91 -44.04
CA GLY A 18 -5.28 -20.69 -45.48
C GLY A 18 -4.58 -19.37 -45.88
N ARG A 19 -4.22 -18.51 -44.90
CA ARG A 19 -3.72 -17.15 -45.12
C ARG A 19 -2.27 -17.14 -45.64
N PRO A 20 -1.86 -16.14 -46.44
CA PRO A 20 -0.48 -16.02 -46.88
C PRO A 20 0.47 -15.73 -45.71
N LYS A 21 1.67 -16.29 -45.76
CA LYS A 21 2.78 -16.01 -44.84
C LYS A 21 3.27 -14.56 -44.99
N LEU A 22 3.81 -14.01 -43.92
CA LEU A 22 4.60 -12.78 -43.99
C LEU A 22 5.99 -13.08 -44.57
N ASP A 23 6.58 -12.12 -45.27
CA ASP A 23 7.94 -12.24 -45.78
C ASP A 23 8.93 -12.44 -44.62
N GLY A 24 9.68 -13.55 -44.65
CA GLY A 24 10.61 -13.92 -43.58
C GLY A 24 9.99 -14.63 -42.37
N SER A 25 8.67 -14.90 -42.38
CA SER A 25 8.00 -15.73 -41.35
C SER A 25 7.39 -16.99 -41.96
N ILE A 26 7.29 -18.05 -41.16
CA ILE A 26 6.53 -19.26 -41.50
C ILE A 26 5.03 -19.11 -41.15
N HIS A 27 4.66 -18.01 -40.50
CA HIS A 27 3.30 -17.70 -40.06
C HIS A 27 2.72 -16.49 -40.82
N CYS A 28 1.39 -16.35 -40.80
CA CYS A 28 0.70 -15.17 -41.33
C CYS A 28 0.61 -14.09 -40.24
N ALA A 29 0.19 -12.88 -40.60
CA ALA A 29 0.05 -11.77 -39.66
C ALA A 29 -0.81 -12.05 -38.41
N HIS A 30 -1.73 -13.03 -38.46
CA HIS A 30 -2.55 -13.42 -37.31
C HIS A 30 -1.87 -14.44 -36.39
N HIS A 31 -0.86 -15.15 -36.88
CA HIS A 31 -0.13 -16.16 -36.13
C HIS A 31 1.33 -15.73 -35.91
N THR A 32 1.65 -14.47 -36.20
CA THR A 32 2.95 -13.87 -35.93
C THR A 32 2.74 -12.83 -34.82
N CYS A 33 3.66 -12.82 -33.85
CA CYS A 33 3.64 -11.85 -32.77
C CYS A 33 3.54 -10.42 -33.30
N ARG A 34 2.65 -9.63 -32.70
CA ARG A 34 2.41 -8.23 -33.05
C ARG A 34 3.54 -7.28 -32.63
N GLU A 35 4.46 -7.73 -31.78
CA GLU A 35 5.63 -6.95 -31.34
C GLU A 35 6.55 -6.63 -32.53
N ARG A 36 7.06 -5.39 -32.58
CA ARG A 36 7.81 -4.92 -33.75
C ARG A 36 9.10 -5.72 -33.91
N GLY A 37 9.25 -6.37 -35.06
CA GLY A 37 10.44 -7.16 -35.38
C GLY A 37 10.44 -8.57 -34.79
N CYS A 38 9.36 -8.99 -34.13
CA CYS A 38 9.20 -10.36 -33.67
C CYS A 38 8.58 -11.24 -34.76
N ASN A 39 9.30 -12.27 -35.21
CA ASN A 39 8.79 -13.22 -36.21
C ASN A 39 8.33 -14.56 -35.60
N ILE A 40 8.22 -14.62 -34.28
CA ILE A 40 7.82 -15.81 -33.52
C ILE A 40 6.31 -16.02 -33.64
N SER A 41 5.89 -17.29 -33.62
CA SER A 41 4.48 -17.65 -33.55
C SER A 41 3.80 -17.06 -32.31
N SER A 42 2.67 -16.40 -32.49
CA SER A 42 1.83 -15.96 -31.38
C SER A 42 0.78 -17.01 -30.97
N GLY A 43 0.73 -18.14 -31.68
CA GLY A 43 -0.30 -19.15 -31.50
C GLY A 43 -1.68 -18.58 -31.82
N GLU A 44 -2.58 -18.63 -30.85
CA GLU A 44 -3.95 -18.07 -30.95
C GLU A 44 -4.05 -16.63 -30.43
N PHE A 45 -2.96 -16.07 -29.89
CA PHE A 45 -2.94 -14.75 -29.26
C PHE A 45 -2.31 -13.67 -30.16
N ASP A 46 -2.41 -12.41 -29.76
CA ASP A 46 -1.74 -11.28 -30.44
C ASP A 46 -0.23 -11.25 -30.18
N PHE A 47 0.22 -11.74 -29.01
CA PHE A 47 1.62 -11.72 -28.57
C PHE A 47 2.12 -13.13 -28.27
N CYS A 48 3.37 -13.42 -28.66
CA CYS A 48 4.03 -14.67 -28.28
C CYS A 48 4.31 -14.73 -26.77
N LEU A 49 4.66 -15.90 -26.25
CA LEU A 49 4.91 -16.11 -24.82
C LEU A 49 5.93 -15.12 -24.23
N ASN A 50 6.96 -14.73 -25.00
CA ASN A 50 8.00 -13.80 -24.55
C ASN A 50 7.55 -12.33 -24.52
N HIS A 51 6.47 -11.98 -25.23
CA HIS A 51 5.94 -10.61 -25.28
C HIS A 51 4.59 -10.48 -24.60
N ARG A 52 4.03 -11.56 -24.08
CA ARG A 52 2.76 -11.58 -23.34
C ARG A 52 3.00 -11.63 -21.84
N CYS A 53 2.16 -10.94 -21.07
CA CYS A 53 2.20 -10.96 -19.60
C CYS A 53 2.27 -12.38 -19.03
N GLU A 54 3.13 -12.59 -18.03
CA GLU A 54 3.27 -13.89 -17.33
C GLU A 54 2.26 -14.09 -16.18
N TRP A 55 1.20 -13.29 -16.12
CA TRP A 55 0.20 -13.41 -15.06
C TRP A 55 -0.57 -14.73 -15.17
N GLU A 56 -0.74 -15.43 -14.05
CA GLU A 56 -1.20 -16.82 -13.99
C GLU A 56 -2.58 -17.04 -14.64
N GLU A 57 -3.45 -16.03 -14.58
CA GLU A 57 -4.83 -16.08 -15.13
C GLU A 57 -4.90 -15.84 -16.65
N GLY A 58 -3.78 -15.97 -17.38
CA GLY A 58 -3.79 -15.94 -18.84
C GLY A 58 -4.00 -14.54 -19.42
N CYS A 59 -3.38 -13.52 -18.83
CA CYS A 59 -3.43 -12.15 -19.35
C CYS A 59 -2.91 -12.04 -20.79
N GLU A 60 -3.72 -11.48 -21.69
CA GLU A 60 -3.40 -11.35 -23.12
C GLU A 60 -2.63 -10.06 -23.47
N HIS A 61 -2.43 -9.18 -22.48
CA HIS A 61 -1.75 -7.91 -22.70
C HIS A 61 -0.24 -8.07 -22.90
N PRO A 62 0.38 -7.17 -23.68
CA PRO A 62 1.82 -7.19 -23.87
C PRO A 62 2.53 -6.85 -22.56
N ARG A 63 3.72 -7.44 -22.37
CA ARG A 63 4.61 -7.03 -21.26
C ARG A 63 5.02 -5.57 -21.45
N SER A 64 5.17 -4.87 -20.34
CA SER A 64 5.69 -3.49 -20.32
C SER A 64 7.02 -3.46 -19.60
N GLY A 65 8.05 -4.01 -20.25
CA GLY A 65 9.38 -4.21 -19.66
C GLY A 65 9.67 -5.69 -19.53
N ASP A 66 9.75 -6.18 -18.29
CA ASP A 66 10.35 -7.49 -17.99
C ASP A 66 9.36 -8.66 -18.12
N ARG A 67 8.48 -8.87 -17.13
CA ARG A 67 7.61 -10.07 -17.05
C ARG A 67 6.11 -9.78 -17.16
N TYR A 68 5.68 -8.63 -16.68
CA TYR A 68 4.26 -8.31 -16.52
C TYR A 68 3.84 -7.13 -17.40
N CYS A 69 2.53 -7.03 -17.68
CA CYS A 69 1.95 -5.85 -18.31
C CYS A 69 1.79 -4.72 -17.28
N LEU A 70 1.45 -3.51 -17.74
CA LEU A 70 1.27 -2.35 -16.84
C LEU A 70 0.23 -2.56 -15.71
N LEU A 71 -0.75 -3.43 -15.92
CA LEU A 71 -1.78 -3.74 -14.92
C LEU A 71 -1.28 -4.73 -13.86
N HIS A 72 -0.29 -5.56 -14.21
CA HIS A 72 0.24 -6.61 -13.35
C HIS A 72 1.64 -6.32 -12.85
N SER A 73 2.26 -5.21 -13.25
CA SER A 73 3.55 -4.75 -12.74
C SER A 73 3.37 -3.91 -11.49
N CYS A 74 4.16 -4.18 -10.45
CA CYS A 74 4.30 -3.27 -9.32
C CYS A 74 4.82 -1.91 -9.81
N ARG A 75 4.17 -0.83 -9.36
CA ARG A 75 4.56 0.53 -9.74
C ARG A 75 5.81 1.05 -9.02
N SER A 76 6.28 0.35 -8.00
CA SER A 76 7.53 0.71 -7.32
C SER A 76 8.71 0.55 -8.26
N GLU A 77 9.62 1.51 -8.24
CA GLU A 77 10.73 1.58 -9.18
C GLU A 77 11.65 0.36 -9.05
N GLY A 78 11.85 -0.34 -10.17
CA GLY A 78 12.71 -1.53 -10.22
C GLY A 78 12.15 -2.77 -9.51
N CYS A 79 10.88 -2.75 -9.08
CA CYS A 79 10.27 -3.92 -8.45
C CYS A 79 9.86 -4.95 -9.53
N PRO A 80 10.39 -6.19 -9.48
CA PRO A 80 10.08 -7.22 -10.47
C PRO A 80 8.78 -7.98 -10.13
N GLU A 81 8.12 -7.65 -9.02
CA GLU A 81 6.96 -8.38 -8.51
C GLU A 81 5.66 -8.01 -9.23
N CYS A 82 4.72 -8.96 -9.21
CA CYS A 82 3.41 -8.77 -9.76
C CYS A 82 2.45 -8.12 -8.78
N VAL A 83 1.36 -7.56 -9.31
CA VAL A 83 0.20 -7.11 -8.56
C VAL A 83 -1.05 -7.83 -9.06
N ASN A 84 -2.04 -8.00 -8.18
CA ASN A 84 -3.36 -8.45 -8.60
C ASN A 84 -4.05 -7.40 -9.50
N ASP A 85 -5.13 -7.79 -10.18
CA ASP A 85 -5.84 -6.94 -11.17
C ASP A 85 -6.27 -5.56 -10.66
N THR A 86 -6.39 -5.38 -9.35
CA THR A 86 -6.83 -4.11 -8.71
C THR A 86 -5.71 -3.38 -7.97
N GLY A 87 -4.54 -4.01 -7.85
CA GLY A 87 -3.41 -3.55 -7.09
C GLY A 87 -2.57 -2.54 -7.86
N ILE A 88 -1.94 -1.62 -7.13
CA ILE A 88 -0.95 -0.68 -7.69
C ILE A 88 0.46 -1.09 -7.26
N PHE A 89 0.56 -1.68 -6.07
CA PHE A 89 1.80 -2.10 -5.44
C PHE A 89 1.66 -3.55 -5.00
N CYS A 90 2.76 -4.31 -5.04
CA CYS A 90 2.79 -5.67 -4.50
C CYS A 90 2.73 -5.62 -2.97
N ASP A 91 2.52 -6.75 -2.30
CA ASP A 91 2.35 -6.81 -0.85
C ASP A 91 3.49 -6.17 -0.05
N ALA A 92 4.73 -6.20 -0.59
CA ALA A 92 5.88 -5.56 0.03
C ALA A 92 5.89 -4.02 -0.08
N HIS A 93 5.18 -3.47 -1.07
CA HIS A 93 5.10 -2.03 -1.35
C HIS A 93 3.69 -1.46 -1.10
N ALA A 94 2.72 -2.31 -0.82
CA ALA A 94 1.36 -1.90 -0.49
C ALA A 94 1.32 -1.39 0.96
N CYS A 95 0.66 -0.26 1.17
CA CYS A 95 0.40 0.21 2.52
C CYS A 95 -0.54 -0.78 3.22
N SER A 96 -0.19 -1.15 4.45
CA SER A 96 -0.96 -2.08 5.30
C SER A 96 -2.35 -1.58 5.71
N ARG A 97 -2.71 -0.35 5.37
CA ARG A 97 -4.05 0.20 5.63
C ARG A 97 -4.97 -0.14 4.48
N ASP A 98 -6.10 -0.75 4.81
CA ASP A 98 -7.12 -1.18 3.86
C ASP A 98 -7.52 -0.06 2.89
N GLY A 99 -7.51 -0.38 1.59
CA GLY A 99 -7.87 0.54 0.53
C GLY A 99 -6.84 1.64 0.22
N CYS A 100 -5.70 1.68 0.94
CA CYS A 100 -4.65 2.64 0.65
C CYS A 100 -3.92 2.28 -0.64
N LYS A 101 -3.81 3.27 -1.53
CA LYS A 101 -3.22 3.14 -2.87
C LYS A 101 -1.85 3.81 -2.97
N VAL A 102 -1.21 4.08 -1.83
CA VAL A 102 0.07 4.77 -1.72
C VAL A 102 1.15 3.76 -1.39
N GLU A 103 2.34 3.97 -1.96
CA GLU A 103 3.51 3.13 -1.70
C GLU A 103 3.86 3.17 -0.20
N ALA A 104 4.04 2.00 0.39
CA ALA A 104 4.58 1.82 1.72
C ALA A 104 6.08 2.18 1.76
N LYS A 105 6.55 2.67 2.90
CA LYS A 105 7.98 2.81 3.14
C LYS A 105 8.46 1.66 4.03
N PRO A 106 9.53 0.93 3.63
CA PRO A 106 10.02 -0.21 4.41
C PRO A 106 10.37 0.13 5.86
N CYS A 107 10.81 1.36 6.11
CA CYS A 107 11.15 1.84 7.46
C CYS A 107 9.93 2.22 8.32
N LEU A 108 8.71 2.17 7.79
CA LEU A 108 7.47 2.62 8.44
C LEU A 108 6.48 1.46 8.66
N GLU A 109 6.96 0.25 8.94
CA GLU A 109 6.10 -0.91 9.23
C GLU A 109 5.07 -1.20 8.12
N ASN A 110 5.52 -1.12 6.86
CA ASN A 110 4.69 -1.26 5.67
C ASN A 110 3.52 -0.24 5.60
N LYS A 111 3.66 0.95 6.19
CA LYS A 111 2.72 2.05 6.04
C LYS A 111 3.27 3.13 5.12
N CYS A 112 2.37 3.88 4.51
CA CYS A 112 2.72 5.16 3.91
C CYS A 112 3.01 6.18 5.02
N TYR A 113 3.69 7.28 4.67
CA TYR A 113 4.07 8.32 5.61
C TYR A 113 2.87 8.90 6.39
N GLU A 114 1.75 9.16 5.71
CA GLU A 114 0.56 9.74 6.33
C GLU A 114 -0.06 8.79 7.37
N HIS A 115 -0.22 7.50 7.03
CA HIS A 115 -0.79 6.54 7.97
C HIS A 115 0.14 6.23 9.15
N TRP A 116 1.45 6.19 8.92
CA TRP A 116 2.42 6.09 10.02
C TRP A 116 2.34 7.28 10.97
N LYS A 117 2.21 8.49 10.41
CA LYS A 117 2.05 9.73 11.19
C LYS A 117 0.76 9.72 12.00
N GLU A 118 -0.36 9.31 11.41
CA GLU A 118 -1.65 9.19 12.12
C GLU A 118 -1.55 8.25 13.33
N ASP A 119 -0.87 7.11 13.18
CA ASP A 119 -0.71 6.14 14.26
C ASP A 119 0.14 6.72 15.41
N ILE A 120 1.23 7.43 15.09
CA ILE A 120 2.05 8.11 16.10
C ILE A 120 1.24 9.20 16.81
N GLU A 121 0.52 10.04 16.07
CA GLU A 121 -0.29 11.10 16.67
C GLU A 121 -1.36 10.53 17.59
N MET A 122 -1.97 9.40 17.22
CA MET A 122 -2.92 8.69 18.06
C MET A 122 -2.28 8.18 19.35
N CYS A 123 -1.10 7.55 19.28
CA CYS A 123 -0.35 7.09 20.45
C CYS A 123 0.02 8.25 21.38
N VAL A 124 0.58 9.34 20.86
CA VAL A 124 0.97 10.51 21.66
C VAL A 124 -0.25 11.15 22.33
N ARG A 125 -1.39 11.25 21.64
CA ARG A 125 -2.63 11.77 22.23
C ARG A 125 -3.16 10.88 23.35
N ALA A 126 -3.07 9.57 23.21
CA ALA A 126 -3.50 8.62 24.24
C ALA A 126 -2.63 8.76 25.50
N GLU A 127 -1.30 8.74 25.35
CA GLU A 127 -0.35 8.88 26.46
C GLU A 127 -0.52 10.22 27.18
N TRP A 128 -0.62 11.33 26.44
CA TRP A 128 -0.85 12.65 27.03
C TRP A 128 -2.21 12.73 27.74
N GLY A 129 -3.24 12.07 27.19
CA GLY A 129 -4.55 11.97 27.82
C GLY A 129 -4.47 11.32 29.19
N ASP A 130 -3.66 10.27 29.35
CA ASP A 130 -3.49 9.53 30.59
C ASP A 130 -2.69 10.33 31.62
N GLU A 131 -1.57 10.94 31.19
CA GLU A 131 -0.77 11.80 32.04
C GLU A 131 -1.57 13.01 32.55
N LYS A 132 -2.35 13.65 31.67
CA LYS A 132 -3.22 14.78 32.03
C LYS A 132 -4.26 14.37 33.06
N ARG A 133 -4.87 13.18 32.95
CA ARG A 133 -5.81 12.67 33.95
C ARG A 133 -5.12 12.46 35.30
N GLY A 134 -3.94 11.85 35.31
CA GLY A 134 -3.14 11.65 36.52
C GLY A 134 -2.70 12.96 37.19
N LEU A 135 -2.34 13.99 36.42
CA LEU A 135 -2.04 15.33 36.95
C LEU A 135 -3.29 15.98 37.54
N THR A 136 -4.42 15.89 36.84
CA THR A 136 -5.70 16.47 37.30
C THR A 136 -6.15 15.84 38.62
N GLN A 137 -6.01 14.52 38.75
CA GLN A 137 -6.33 13.81 39.99
C GLN A 137 -5.43 14.27 41.15
N ARG A 138 -4.11 14.34 40.95
CA ARG A 138 -3.16 14.80 41.98
C ARG A 138 -3.42 16.23 42.43
N LEU A 139 -3.79 17.12 41.50
CA LEU A 139 -4.17 18.49 41.84
C LEU A 139 -5.44 18.50 42.71
N SER A 140 -6.47 17.75 42.33
CA SER A 140 -7.70 17.64 43.12
C SER A 140 -7.45 17.07 44.53
N GLU A 141 -6.59 16.06 44.66
CA GLU A 141 -6.22 15.49 45.96
C GLU A 141 -5.49 16.52 46.84
N ARG A 142 -4.60 17.31 46.24
CA ARG A 142 -3.85 18.34 46.97
C ARG A 142 -4.73 19.52 47.38
N ASP A 143 -5.68 19.92 46.54
CA ASP A 143 -6.68 20.94 46.89
C ASP A 143 -7.53 20.50 48.08
N HIS A 144 -7.95 19.22 48.10
CA HIS A 144 -8.66 18.65 49.25
C HIS A 144 -7.80 18.66 50.53
N GLN A 145 -6.51 18.34 50.43
CA GLN A 145 -5.58 18.41 51.57
C GLN A 145 -5.43 19.85 52.09
N ILE A 146 -5.33 20.83 51.20
CA ILE A 146 -5.25 22.26 51.57
C ILE A 146 -6.53 22.70 52.28
N GLN A 147 -7.70 22.35 51.73
CA GLN A 147 -8.99 22.68 52.36
C GLN A 147 -9.12 22.09 53.77
N GLU A 148 -8.67 20.86 53.96
CA GLU A 148 -8.66 20.20 55.26
C GLU A 148 -7.64 20.84 56.24
N GLN A 149 -6.46 21.24 55.76
CA GLN A 149 -5.50 22.00 56.57
C GLN A 149 -6.09 23.36 56.99
N ASP A 150 -6.71 24.10 56.09
CA ASP A 150 -7.35 25.38 56.37
C ASP A 150 -8.48 25.26 57.39
N ARG A 151 -9.24 24.16 57.33
CA ARG A 151 -10.28 23.85 58.33
C ARG A 151 -9.67 23.66 59.71
N ARG A 152 -8.62 22.84 59.83
CA ARG A 152 -7.91 22.58 61.10
C ARG A 152 -7.31 23.85 61.68
N ILE A 153 -6.70 24.68 60.84
CA ILE A 153 -6.11 25.96 61.26
C ILE A 153 -7.22 26.85 61.84
N ARG A 154 -8.38 26.97 61.17
CA ARG A 154 -9.52 27.72 61.68
C ARG A 154 -10.02 27.21 63.04
N GLU A 155 -10.18 25.89 63.19
CA GLU A 155 -10.59 25.28 64.45
C GLU A 155 -9.58 25.56 65.59
N GLN A 156 -8.28 25.54 65.29
CA GLN A 156 -7.24 25.90 66.25
C GLN A 156 -7.31 27.38 66.65
N TYR A 157 -7.49 28.28 65.68
CA TYR A 157 -7.66 29.71 65.97
C TYR A 157 -8.88 29.97 66.85
N ASP A 158 -10.02 29.35 66.57
CA ASP A 158 -11.24 29.47 67.37
C ASP A 158 -11.02 29.00 68.81
N HIS A 159 -10.31 27.88 68.98
CA HIS A 159 -9.96 27.36 70.31
C HIS A 159 -9.05 28.32 71.09
N ILE A 160 -7.98 28.82 70.46
CA ILE A 160 -7.06 29.80 71.07
C ILE A 160 -7.83 31.07 71.46
N TRP A 161 -8.68 31.57 70.58
CA TRP A 161 -9.46 32.78 70.82
C TRP A 161 -10.43 32.63 72.01
N ARG A 162 -11.08 31.47 72.15
CA ARG A 162 -11.94 31.16 73.32
C ARG A 162 -11.15 31.14 74.63
N LEU A 163 -9.97 30.52 74.63
CA LEU A 163 -9.10 30.50 75.81
C LEU A 163 -8.69 31.92 76.21
N GLN A 164 -8.22 32.73 75.28
CA GLN A 164 -7.76 34.10 75.57
C GLN A 164 -8.90 35.03 76.02
N SER A 165 -10.12 34.83 75.52
CA SER A 165 -11.29 35.63 75.89
C SER A 165 -11.84 35.29 77.29
N GLY A 166 -11.62 34.06 77.77
CA GLY A 166 -12.01 33.64 79.12
C GLY A 166 -11.11 34.17 80.24
N TYR A 167 -9.88 34.61 79.93
CA TYR A 167 -8.92 35.16 80.90
C TYR A 167 -9.04 36.68 81.13
N ARG A 168 -10.00 37.36 80.48
CA ARG A 168 -10.23 38.82 80.61
C ARG A 168 -11.37 39.23 81.55
N ASN A 169 -11.91 38.32 82.35
CA ASN A 169 -12.88 38.61 83.42
C ASN A 169 -12.27 38.41 84.81
#